data_AF-A0A2S5TAX3-F1
#
_entry.id   AF-A0A2S5TAX3-F1
#
_cell.length_a   1.000
_cell.length_b   1.000
_cell.length_c   1.000
_cell.angle_alpha   90.00
_cell.angle_beta   90.00
_cell.angle_gamma   90.00
#
_symmetry.space_group_name_H-M   'P 1'
#
loop_
_entity.id
_entity.type
_entity.pdbx_description
1 polymer ?
#
loop_
_entity_poly.entity_id
_entity_poly.type
_entity_poly.pdbx_seq_one_letter_code
_entity_poly.pdbx_strand_id
1 'polypeptide(L)'
;MPPSMYSIAPLVAAAAFLIVLGFVSGRGSESRSAWTLTAALAAIFAAWSIHAVLEHGLKAVWDEHIRNAWANQIWFDLLLAIGTAYALLLPRARASGMRAFPWLLLIACTGSIGLLAMLARCQFLESNRRTRGEA
;
A
#
# COMPACT_ATOMS: atom_id res chain seq x y z
N MET A 1 -25.81 -3.02 -21.81
CA MET A 1 -25.26 -3.90 -20.77
C MET A 1 -24.75 -3.02 -19.64
N PRO A 2 -25.07 -3.31 -18.36
CA PRO A 2 -24.46 -2.58 -17.26
C PRO A 2 -22.94 -2.72 -17.33
N PRO A 3 -22.18 -1.68 -16.98
CA PRO A 3 -20.73 -1.75 -17.00
C PRO A 3 -20.25 -2.86 -16.05
N SER A 4 -19.30 -3.69 -16.50
CA SER A 4 -18.74 -4.75 -15.67
C SER A 4 -17.98 -4.12 -14.50
N MET A 5 -17.91 -4.81 -13.36
CA MET A 5 -17.15 -4.34 -12.19
C MET A 5 -15.72 -3.94 -12.57
N TYR A 6 -15.06 -4.71 -13.44
CA TYR A 6 -13.69 -4.44 -13.91
C TYR A 6 -13.56 -3.17 -14.75
N SER A 7 -14.63 -2.70 -15.41
CA SER A 7 -14.62 -1.46 -16.20
C SER A 7 -14.75 -0.19 -15.34
N ILE A 8 -15.38 -0.30 -14.16
CA ILE A 8 -15.61 0.85 -13.26
C ILE A 8 -14.57 0.90 -12.14
N ALA A 9 -14.02 -0.26 -11.74
CA ALA A 9 -13.05 -0.36 -10.65
C ALA A 9 -11.87 0.63 -10.75
N PRO A 10 -11.25 0.88 -11.92
CA PRO A 10 -10.19 1.87 -12.04
C PRO A 10 -10.65 3.30 -11.73
N LEU A 11 -11.87 3.68 -12.16
CA LEU A 11 -12.44 5.00 -11.86
C LEU A 11 -12.73 5.15 -10.37
N VAL A 12 -13.28 4.11 -9.73
CA VAL A 12 -13.52 4.09 -8.28
C VAL A 12 -12.19 4.20 -7.53
N ALA A 13 -11.17 3.46 -7.93
CA ALA A 13 -9.84 3.51 -7.33
C ALA A 13 -9.20 4.90 -7.49
N ALA A 14 -9.32 5.53 -8.65
CA ALA A 14 -8.81 6.89 -8.89
C ALA A 14 -9.54 7.93 -8.02
N ALA A 15 -10.87 7.85 -7.92
CA ALA A 15 -11.64 8.72 -7.04
C ALA A 15 -11.26 8.53 -5.56
N ALA A 16 -11.15 7.28 -5.11
CA ALA A 16 -10.71 6.95 -3.75
C ALA A 16 -9.29 7.49 -3.47
N PHE A 17 -8.37 7.34 -4.42
CA PHE A 17 -7.02 7.89 -4.33
C PHE A 17 -7.03 9.41 -4.14
N LEU A 18 -7.79 10.15 -4.95
CA LEU A 18 -7.90 11.60 -4.84
C LEU A 18 -8.51 12.04 -3.50
N ILE A 19 -9.53 11.32 -3.02
CA ILE A 19 -10.15 11.58 -1.72
C ILE A 19 -9.14 11.37 -0.59
N VAL A 20 -8.42 10.24 -0.59
CA VAL A 20 -7.40 9.94 0.42
C VAL A 20 -6.27 10.97 0.37
N LEU A 21 -5.80 11.33 -0.83
CA LEU A 21 -4.74 12.32 -1.01
C LEU A 21 -5.18 13.68 -0.45
N GLY A 22 -6.37 14.18 -0.82
CA GLY A 22 -6.90 15.43 -0.30
C GLY A 22 -7.08 15.41 1.22
N PHE A 23 -7.57 14.29 1.77
CA PHE A 23 -7.74 14.10 3.21
C PHE A 23 -6.41 14.13 3.96
N VAL A 24 -5.39 13.44 3.44
CA VAL A 24 -4.04 13.38 4.05
C VAL A 24 -3.30 14.70 3.88
N SER A 25 -3.41 15.39 2.74
CA SER A 25 -2.80 16.70 2.55
C SER A 25 -3.41 17.78 3.45
N GLY A 26 -4.71 17.66 3.78
CA GLY A 26 -5.39 18.59 4.68
C GLY A 26 -5.20 18.31 6.17
N ARG A 27 -4.76 17.11 6.54
CA ARG A 27 -4.46 16.73 7.94
C ARG A 27 -2.97 16.56 8.10
N GLY A 28 -2.32 17.41 8.89
CA GLY A 28 -0.91 17.21 9.26
C GLY A 28 -0.66 15.77 9.72
N SER A 29 0.54 15.24 9.44
CA SER A 29 0.99 13.84 9.64
C SER A 29 0.88 13.29 11.09
N GLU A 30 0.22 14.01 12.00
CA GLU A 30 0.21 13.76 13.43
C GLU A 30 -1.10 13.19 13.98
N SER A 31 -2.10 12.92 13.13
CA SER A 31 -3.35 12.31 13.59
C SER A 31 -3.09 10.92 14.22
N ARG A 32 -3.55 10.72 15.46
CA ARG A 32 -3.58 9.42 16.14
C ARG A 32 -4.28 8.31 15.32
N SER A 33 -5.15 8.67 14.36
CA SER A 33 -5.86 7.73 13.49
C SER A 33 -5.15 7.42 12.17
N ALA A 34 -3.92 7.90 11.93
CA ALA A 34 -3.24 7.66 10.67
C ALA A 34 -2.97 6.17 10.42
N TRP A 35 -2.58 5.43 11.47
CA TRP A 35 -2.28 4.01 11.35
C TRP A 35 -3.53 3.15 11.08
N THR A 36 -4.72 3.52 11.58
CA THR A 36 -5.95 2.77 11.34
C THR A 36 -6.39 2.87 9.89
N LEU A 37 -6.30 4.06 9.29
CA LEU A 37 -6.59 4.26 7.87
C LEU A 37 -5.64 3.44 7.00
N THR A 38 -4.34 3.53 7.25
CA THR A 38 -3.32 2.79 6.49
C THR A 38 -3.52 1.27 6.63
N ALA A 39 -3.82 0.78 7.83
CA ALA A 39 -4.10 -0.63 8.07
C ALA A 39 -5.38 -1.10 7.36
N ALA A 40 -6.44 -0.28 7.35
CA ALA A 40 -7.68 -0.57 6.65
C ALA A 40 -7.46 -0.65 5.14
N LEU A 41 -6.71 0.29 4.55
CA LEU A 41 -6.34 0.25 3.13
C LEU A 41 -5.55 -1.02 2.79
N ALA A 42 -4.58 -1.41 3.64
CA ALA A 42 -3.84 -2.66 3.46
C ALA A 42 -4.77 -3.88 3.48
N ALA A 43 -5.70 -3.95 4.43
CA ALA A 43 -6.63 -5.05 4.59
C ALA A 43 -7.64 -5.15 3.43
N ILE A 44 -8.22 -4.02 3.00
CA ILE A 44 -9.15 -3.95 1.87
C ILE A 44 -8.45 -4.41 0.59
N PHE A 45 -7.23 -3.90 0.33
CA PHE A 45 -6.50 -4.29 -0.86
C PHE A 45 -6.05 -5.76 -0.81
N ALA A 46 -5.62 -6.25 0.36
CA ALA A 46 -5.31 -7.67 0.53
C ALA A 46 -6.52 -8.57 0.27
N ALA A 47 -7.71 -8.20 0.74
CA ALA A 47 -8.95 -8.95 0.48
C ALA A 47 -9.25 -9.02 -1.03
N TRP A 48 -9.11 -7.89 -1.73
CA TRP A 48 -9.26 -7.85 -3.20
C TRP A 48 -8.20 -8.71 -3.90
N SER A 49 -6.93 -8.63 -3.48
CA SER A 49 -5.85 -9.44 -4.06
C SER A 49 -6.06 -10.94 -3.83
N ILE A 50 -6.53 -11.35 -2.65
CA ILE A 50 -6.90 -12.74 -2.37
C ILE A 50 -8.01 -13.18 -3.31
N HIS A 51 -9.07 -12.37 -3.45
CA HIS A 51 -10.17 -12.66 -4.38
C HIS A 51 -9.66 -12.82 -5.82
N ALA A 52 -8.84 -11.90 -6.33
CA ALA A 52 -8.27 -11.99 -7.68
C ALA A 52 -7.40 -13.25 -7.88
N VAL A 53 -6.61 -13.64 -6.87
CA VAL A 53 -5.81 -14.87 -6.92
C VAL A 53 -6.71 -16.12 -6.91
N LEU A 54 -7.80 -16.11 -6.14
CA LEU A 54 -8.76 -17.22 -6.13
C LEU A 54 -9.51 -17.37 -7.46
N GLU A 55 -9.84 -16.26 -8.13
CA GLU A 55 -10.57 -16.28 -9.39
C GLU A 55 -9.69 -16.58 -10.62
N HIS A 56 -8.47 -16.05 -10.64
CA HIS A 56 -7.62 -16.07 -11.85
C HIS A 56 -6.29 -16.78 -11.67
N GLY A 57 -5.93 -17.15 -10.44
CA GLY A 57 -4.66 -17.80 -10.11
C GLY A 57 -3.46 -16.85 -10.14
N LEU A 58 -2.33 -17.28 -9.56
CA LEU A 58 -1.09 -16.50 -9.54
C LEU A 58 -0.46 -16.31 -10.91
N LYS A 59 -0.67 -17.24 -11.85
CA LYS A 59 -0.14 -17.12 -13.22
C LYS A 59 -0.72 -15.91 -13.95
N ALA A 60 -1.99 -15.59 -13.72
CA ALA A 60 -2.64 -14.44 -14.35
C ALA A 60 -1.97 -13.11 -13.96
N VAL A 61 -1.36 -13.04 -12.77
CA VAL A 61 -0.53 -11.89 -12.38
C VAL A 61 0.61 -11.73 -13.39
N TRP A 62 1.42 -12.77 -13.60
CA TRP A 62 2.54 -12.69 -14.53
C TRP A 62 2.10 -12.39 -15.97
N ASP A 63 1.05 -13.06 -16.43
CA ASP A 63 0.52 -12.89 -17.78
C ASP A 63 0.09 -11.43 -18.04
N GLU A 64 -0.51 -10.76 -17.04
CA GLU A 64 -0.92 -9.36 -17.17
C GLU A 64 0.28 -8.41 -17.30
N HIS A 65 1.44 -8.76 -16.73
CA HIS A 65 2.64 -7.91 -16.76
C HIS A 65 3.39 -7.99 -18.09
N ILE A 66 3.27 -9.09 -18.83
CA ILE A 66 3.99 -9.30 -20.10
C ILE A 66 3.10 -9.08 -21.34
N ARG A 67 1.84 -8.65 -21.14
CA ARG A 67 0.83 -8.57 -22.20
C ARG A 67 1.18 -7.58 -23.31
N ASN A 68 1.81 -6.44 -22.99
CA ASN A 68 2.23 -5.41 -23.93
C ASN A 68 3.10 -4.34 -23.23
N ALA A 69 3.49 -3.30 -23.98
CA ALA A 69 4.31 -2.21 -23.44
C ALA A 69 3.63 -1.42 -22.31
N TRP A 70 2.31 -1.25 -22.33
CA TRP A 70 1.58 -0.57 -21.24
C TRP A 70 1.57 -1.39 -19.95
N ALA A 71 1.43 -2.72 -20.07
CA ALA A 71 1.56 -3.62 -18.93
C ALA A 71 2.95 -3.50 -18.28
N ASN A 72 4.01 -3.53 -19.08
CA ASN A 72 5.38 -3.31 -18.60
C ASN A 72 5.52 -1.92 -17.93
N GLN A 73 4.98 -0.88 -18.55
CA GLN A 73 5.04 0.49 -18.00
C GLN A 73 4.38 0.59 -16.62
N ILE A 74 3.19 -0.01 -16.45
CA ILE A 74 2.48 -0.06 -15.16
C ILE A 74 3.33 -0.80 -14.12
N TRP A 75 3.95 -1.91 -14.51
CA TRP A 75 4.84 -2.66 -13.62
C TRP A 75 6.04 -1.83 -13.15
N PHE A 76 6.71 -1.15 -14.08
CA PHE A 76 7.86 -0.31 -13.75
C PHE A 76 7.46 0.82 -12.83
N ASP A 77 6.34 1.49 -13.10
CA ASP A 77 5.81 2.55 -12.26
C ASP A 77 5.53 2.06 -10.83
N LEU A 78 4.90 0.89 -10.68
CA LEU A 78 4.66 0.27 -9.37
C LEU A 78 5.97 -0.05 -8.62
N LEU A 79 6.96 -0.63 -9.29
CA LEU A 79 8.25 -0.94 -8.67
C LEU A 79 9.02 0.31 -8.25
N LEU A 80 9.01 1.36 -9.08
CA LEU A 80 9.64 2.64 -8.76
C LEU A 80 8.93 3.32 -7.59
N ALA A 81 7.59 3.38 -7.61
CA ALA A 81 6.80 3.97 -6.54
C ALA A 81 7.02 3.25 -5.19
N ILE A 82 6.98 1.91 -5.20
CA ILE A 82 7.26 1.11 -3.99
C ILE A 82 8.69 1.31 -3.51
N GLY A 83 9.66 1.31 -4.43
CA GLY A 83 11.08 1.52 -4.11
C GLY A 83 11.33 2.88 -3.45
N THR A 84 10.77 3.94 -4.03
CA THR A 84 10.85 5.30 -3.48
C THR A 84 10.17 5.39 -2.11
N ALA A 85 8.95 4.87 -1.98
CA ALA A 85 8.23 4.90 -0.72
C ALA A 85 8.94 4.09 0.38
N TYR A 86 9.50 2.92 0.05
CA TYR A 86 10.31 2.12 0.97
C TYR A 86 11.58 2.87 1.39
N ALA A 87 12.31 3.48 0.45
CA ALA A 87 13.52 4.24 0.76
C ALA A 87 13.24 5.41 1.72
N LEU A 88 12.10 6.09 1.57
CA LEU A 88 11.67 7.17 2.46
C LEU A 88 11.15 6.67 3.82
N LEU A 89 10.46 5.52 3.84
CA LEU A 89 9.89 4.95 5.07
C LEU A 89 10.95 4.25 5.93
N LEU A 90 11.99 3.68 5.32
CA LEU A 90 12.97 2.83 5.98
C LEU A 90 13.68 3.52 7.17
N PRO A 91 14.18 4.77 7.07
CA PRO A 91 14.78 5.45 8.22
C PRO A 91 13.81 5.62 9.38
N ARG A 92 12.54 5.98 9.10
CA ARG A 92 11.49 6.16 10.12
C ARG A 92 11.13 4.84 10.81
N ALA A 93 10.99 3.78 10.04
CA ALA A 93 10.72 2.44 10.58
C ALA A 93 11.87 1.97 11.48
N ARG A 94 13.12 2.18 11.07
CA ARG A 94 14.31 1.86 11.89
C ARG A 94 14.36 2.70 13.16
N ALA A 95 14.10 3.99 13.09
CA ALA A 95 14.01 4.87 14.27
C ALA A 95 12.92 4.38 15.24
N SER A 96 11.83 3.82 14.71
CA SER A 96 10.75 3.18 15.48
C SER A 96 11.10 1.78 16.02
N GLY A 97 12.33 1.30 15.82
CA GLY A 97 12.80 0.00 16.32
C GLY A 97 12.40 -1.20 15.46
N MET A 98 11.90 -0.97 14.23
CA MET A 98 11.51 -2.05 13.33
C MET A 98 12.72 -2.68 12.65
N ARG A 99 12.75 -4.01 12.57
CA ARG A 99 13.72 -4.76 11.76
C ARG A 99 13.34 -4.68 10.29
N ALA A 100 14.22 -4.16 9.43
CA ALA A 100 13.89 -3.86 8.04
C ALA A 100 13.63 -5.10 7.17
N PHE A 101 14.37 -6.19 7.39
CA PHE A 101 14.40 -7.33 6.47
C PHE A 101 13.05 -8.08 6.35
N PRO A 102 12.33 -8.41 7.43
CA PRO A 102 11.01 -9.04 7.31
C PRO A 102 10.00 -8.21 6.51
N TRP A 103 10.05 -6.88 6.66
CA TRP A 103 9.17 -5.97 5.90
C TRP A 103 9.56 -5.90 4.43
N LEU A 104 10.85 -5.89 4.11
CA LEU A 104 11.31 -5.94 2.73
C LEU A 104 10.84 -7.21 2.03
N LEU A 105 10.92 -8.37 2.71
CA LEU A 105 10.41 -9.63 2.18
C LEU A 105 8.90 -9.56 1.93
N LEU A 106 8.13 -9.04 2.89
CA LEU A 106 6.70 -8.88 2.75
C LEU A 106 6.34 -7.96 1.55
N ILE A 107 7.04 -6.85 1.40
CA ILE A 107 6.87 -5.92 0.27
C ILE A 107 7.23 -6.60 -1.06
N ALA A 108 8.34 -7.32 -1.13
CA ALA A 108 8.74 -8.02 -2.36
C ALA A 108 7.69 -9.07 -2.79
N CYS A 109 7.05 -9.74 -1.83
CA CYS A 109 6.03 -10.75 -2.13
C CYS A 109 4.63 -10.18 -2.39
N THR A 110 4.29 -9.00 -1.87
CA THR A 110 2.89 -8.51 -1.85
C THR A 110 2.73 -7.08 -2.36
N GLY A 111 3.81 -6.44 -2.81
CA GLY A 111 3.82 -5.08 -3.31
C GLY A 111 3.35 -4.06 -2.28
N SER A 112 2.36 -3.24 -2.67
CA SER A 112 1.85 -2.16 -1.83
C SER A 112 1.12 -2.63 -0.57
N ILE A 113 0.64 -3.88 -0.51
CA ILE A 113 0.03 -4.46 0.71
C ILE A 113 1.06 -4.47 1.84
N GLY A 114 2.24 -5.05 1.58
CA GLY A 114 3.34 -5.11 2.54
C GLY A 114 3.85 -3.72 2.92
N LEU A 115 3.87 -2.79 1.96
CA LEU A 115 4.32 -1.41 2.20
C LEU A 115 3.33 -0.65 3.10
N LEU A 116 2.03 -0.77 2.85
CA LEU A 116 0.98 -0.18 3.69
C LEU A 116 0.99 -0.80 5.09
N ALA A 117 1.18 -2.12 5.19
CA ALA A 117 1.31 -2.80 6.48
C ALA A 117 2.54 -2.31 7.27
N MET A 118 3.69 -2.12 6.60
CA MET A 118 4.90 -1.54 7.19
C MET A 118 4.65 -0.11 7.68
N LEU A 119 4.01 0.73 6.85
CA LEU A 119 3.68 2.11 7.21
C LEU A 119 2.72 2.16 8.41
N ALA A 120 1.66 1.35 8.40
CA ALA A 120 0.71 1.27 9.50
C ALA A 120 1.41 0.86 10.81
N ARG A 121 2.31 -0.12 10.77
CA ARG A 121 3.09 -0.52 11.95
C ARG A 121 4.01 0.61 12.43
N CYS A 122 4.68 1.32 11.52
CA CYS A 122 5.53 2.45 11.85
C CYS A 122 4.72 3.55 12.56
N GLN A 123 3.59 3.95 11.97
CA GLN A 123 2.68 4.95 12.54
C GLN A 123 2.13 4.54 13.91
N PHE A 124 1.79 3.25 14.09
CA PHE A 124 1.35 2.73 15.39
C PHE A 124 2.44 2.89 16.46
N LEU A 125 3.68 2.50 16.15
CA LEU A 125 4.81 2.60 17.09
C LEU A 125 5.14 4.06 17.42
N GLU A 126 5.16 4.94 16.41
CA GLU A 126 5.33 6.39 16.57
C GLU A 126 4.23 6.96 17.49
N SER A 127 2.97 6.58 17.28
CA SER A 127 1.85 7.03 18.12
C SER A 127 1.95 6.55 19.56
N ASN A 128 2.37 5.29 19.78
CA ASN A 128 2.52 4.72 21.11
C ASN A 128 3.65 5.41 21.90
N ARG A 129 4.78 5.71 21.26
CA ARG A 129 5.88 6.45 21.92
C ARG A 129 5.45 7.85 22.34
N ARG A 130 4.73 8.56 21.47
CA ARG A 130 4.15 9.87 21.79
C ARG A 130 3.19 9.79 22.98
N THR A 131 2.33 8.78 23.04
CA THR A 131 1.43 8.59 24.21
C THR A 131 2.17 8.30 25.51
N ARG A 132 3.39 7.75 25.44
CA ARG A 132 4.24 7.45 26.59
C ARG A 132 5.19 8.58 26.98
N GLY A 133 5.25 9.66 26.20
CA GLY A 133 6.17 10.79 26.44
C GLY A 133 7.63 10.50 26.06
N GLU A 134 7.88 9.49 25.21
CA GLU A 134 9.22 9.04 24.80
C GLU A 134 9.64 9.61 23.42
N ALA A 135 9.03 10.74 23.02
CA ALA A 135 9.15 11.30 21.67
C ALA A 135 10.38 12.20 21.48
#